data_AF-A0A8J7T2Q9-F1
#
_entry.id   AF-A0A8J7T2Q9-F1
#
_cell.length_a   1.000
_cell.length_b   1.000
_cell.length_c   1.000
_cell.angle_alpha   90.00
_cell.angle_beta   90.00
_cell.angle_gamma   90.00
#
_symmetry.space_group_name_H-M   'P 1'
#
loop_
_entity.id
_entity.type
_entity.pdbx_description
1 polymer ?
#
loop_
_entity_poly.entity_id
_entity_poly.type
_entity_poly.pdbx_seq_one_letter_code
_entity_poly.pdbx_strand_id
1 'polypeptide(L)'
;MAITSANQLELLQTAEAVAREKMIDPGLVVEAMEESLARAAKSRYGAEMDIRVKIDRKTGVARFTRVRTVVEDDAVENYQAEMTVAQARQYMPDPKVGDEFAEEVPPVELGRIAAQSAKQVILQKVREAERERQYDEFKDRVGTIINGVVKREEYGNIIVDIGRGEAVLRRNEKIGRESYRPNDRIRVFIKDVRREPRGPQIFLSRTAPEFMAELFKMEVPEIYDGIIEIKAVARDPGSRAKIAVVSYDNSIDPVGACVGMRGS
;
A
#
# COMPACT_ATOMS: atom_id res chain seq x y z
N MET A 1 0.45 -20.30 -38.32
CA MET A 1 1.27 -19.11 -38.64
C MET A 1 0.76 -17.91 -37.86
N ALA A 2 1.62 -17.36 -37.00
CA ALA A 2 1.67 -15.98 -36.49
C ALA A 2 0.37 -15.26 -36.02
N ILE A 3 -0.23 -15.69 -34.91
CA ILE A 3 -1.17 -14.85 -34.12
C ILE A 3 -0.52 -14.39 -32.78
N THR A 4 0.69 -14.86 -32.47
CA THR A 4 1.20 -14.86 -31.09
C THR A 4 2.13 -13.69 -30.72
N SER A 5 2.73 -12.97 -31.67
CA SER A 5 3.73 -11.93 -31.36
C SER A 5 3.13 -10.51 -31.18
N ALA A 6 2.18 -10.11 -32.01
CA ALA A 6 1.61 -8.75 -31.98
C ALA A 6 0.92 -8.42 -30.64
N ASN A 7 0.23 -9.41 -30.06
CA ASN A 7 -0.51 -9.23 -28.81
C ASN A 7 0.40 -9.12 -27.57
N GLN A 8 1.63 -9.67 -27.62
CA GLN A 8 2.57 -9.65 -26.50
C GLN A 8 3.25 -8.29 -26.37
N LEU A 9 3.66 -7.70 -27.49
CA LEU A 9 4.25 -6.37 -27.51
C LEU A 9 3.24 -5.28 -27.12
N GLU A 10 2.01 -5.37 -27.63
CA GLU A 10 0.92 -4.46 -27.23
C GLU A 10 0.61 -4.53 -25.74
N LEU A 11 0.66 -5.74 -25.16
CA LEU A 11 0.42 -5.92 -23.72
C LEU A 11 1.54 -5.32 -22.88
N LEU A 12 2.81 -5.47 -23.30
CA LEU A 12 3.95 -4.81 -22.66
C LEU A 12 3.84 -3.28 -22.75
N GLN A 13 3.53 -2.74 -23.93
CA GLN A 13 3.35 -1.30 -24.12
C GLN A 13 2.20 -0.74 -23.28
N THR A 14 1.09 -1.48 -23.19
CA THR A 14 -0.04 -1.11 -22.32
C THR A 14 0.36 -1.13 -20.86
N ALA A 15 1.11 -2.15 -20.42
CA ALA A 15 1.62 -2.25 -19.06
C ALA A 15 2.54 -1.06 -18.72
N GLU A 16 3.45 -0.70 -19.62
CA GLU A 16 4.32 0.47 -19.45
C GLU A 16 3.54 1.79 -19.43
N ALA A 17 2.54 1.94 -20.30
CA ALA A 17 1.71 3.15 -20.35
C ALA A 17 0.93 3.33 -19.03
N VAL A 18 0.29 2.27 -18.54
CA VAL A 18 -0.43 2.27 -17.26
C VAL A 18 0.52 2.53 -16.09
N ALA A 19 1.72 1.93 -16.11
CA ALA A 19 2.73 2.18 -15.09
C ALA A 19 3.12 3.66 -15.04
N ARG A 20 3.40 4.28 -16.20
CA ARG A 20 3.76 5.71 -16.29
C ARG A 20 2.62 6.63 -15.85
N GLU A 21 1.39 6.38 -16.31
CA GLU A 21 0.22 7.17 -15.90
C GLU A 21 0.03 7.13 -14.38
N LYS A 22 0.23 5.95 -13.80
CA LYS A 22 0.14 5.75 -12.37
C LYS A 22 1.46 6.04 -11.65
N MET A 23 2.47 6.67 -12.25
CA MET A 23 3.77 7.00 -11.62
C MET A 23 4.49 5.80 -10.95
N ILE A 24 4.31 4.60 -11.49
CA ILE A 24 4.95 3.35 -11.06
C ILE A 24 6.15 3.11 -11.97
N ASP A 25 7.25 2.60 -11.43
CA ASP A 25 8.37 2.17 -12.26
C ASP A 25 7.91 1.03 -13.20
N PRO A 26 7.99 1.21 -14.55
CA PRO A 26 7.66 0.16 -15.49
C PRO A 26 8.48 -1.12 -15.27
N GLY A 27 9.72 -1.01 -14.75
CA GLY A 27 10.57 -2.16 -14.42
C GLY A 27 9.91 -3.10 -13.43
N LEU A 28 9.32 -2.57 -12.35
CA LEU A 28 8.64 -3.36 -11.32
C LEU A 28 7.40 -4.10 -11.86
N VAL A 29 6.72 -3.53 -12.87
CA VAL A 29 5.57 -4.19 -13.50
C VAL A 29 6.03 -5.34 -14.39
N VAL A 30 7.12 -5.16 -15.15
CA VAL A 30 7.70 -6.22 -15.98
C VAL A 30 8.22 -7.36 -15.13
N GLU A 31 8.93 -7.08 -14.04
CA GLU A 31 9.42 -8.10 -13.09
C GLU A 31 8.26 -8.89 -12.48
N ALA A 32 7.16 -8.23 -12.11
CA ALA A 32 5.98 -8.92 -11.61
C ALA A 32 5.31 -9.81 -12.67
N MET A 33 5.33 -9.37 -13.94
CA MET A 33 4.84 -10.18 -15.05
C MET A 33 5.73 -11.41 -15.29
N GLU A 34 7.05 -11.26 -15.20
CA GLU A 34 8.02 -12.36 -15.23
C GLU A 34 7.74 -13.38 -14.13
N GLU A 35 7.56 -12.94 -12.88
CA GLU A 35 7.26 -13.81 -11.74
C GLU A 35 5.93 -14.56 -11.92
N SER A 36 4.91 -13.88 -12.43
CA SER A 36 3.60 -14.50 -12.68
C SER A 36 3.63 -15.54 -13.80
N LEU A 37 4.36 -15.24 -14.88
CA LEU A 37 4.58 -16.21 -15.97
C LEU A 37 5.41 -17.40 -15.49
N ALA A 38 6.42 -17.18 -14.66
CA ALA A 38 7.20 -18.24 -14.02
C ALA A 38 6.31 -19.16 -13.18
N ARG A 39 5.42 -18.60 -12.36
CA ARG A 39 4.46 -19.38 -11.56
C ARG A 39 3.49 -20.18 -12.43
N ALA A 40 3.01 -19.59 -13.53
CA ALA A 40 2.15 -20.28 -14.48
C ALA A 40 2.90 -21.43 -15.20
N ALA A 41 4.17 -21.23 -15.53
CA ALA A 41 5.02 -22.26 -16.12
C ALA A 41 5.31 -23.41 -15.14
N LYS A 42 5.59 -23.11 -13.86
CA LYS A 42 5.76 -24.13 -12.80
C LYS A 42 4.52 -25.02 -12.66
N SER A 43 3.32 -24.46 -12.77
CA SER A 43 2.08 -25.25 -12.75
C SER A 43 1.93 -26.22 -13.92
N ARG A 44 2.62 -25.99 -15.05
CA ARG A 44 2.53 -26.80 -16.28
C ARG A 44 3.65 -27.83 -16.39
N TYR A 45 4.88 -27.40 -16.11
CA TYR A 45 6.06 -28.26 -16.17
C TYR A 45 6.18 -29.15 -14.93
N GLY A 46 5.89 -28.62 -13.75
CA GLY A 46 6.07 -29.28 -12.47
C GLY A 46 6.39 -28.25 -11.39
N ALA A 47 5.67 -28.29 -10.27
CA ALA A 47 5.80 -27.30 -9.21
C ALA A 47 7.20 -27.26 -8.57
N GLU A 48 7.91 -28.39 -8.66
CA GLU A 48 9.25 -28.60 -8.12
C GLU A 48 10.39 -28.06 -9.01
N MET A 49 10.09 -27.66 -10.26
CA MET A 49 11.12 -27.06 -11.13
C MET A 49 11.32 -25.59 -10.81
N ASP A 50 12.57 -25.15 -10.73
CA ASP A 50 12.87 -23.71 -10.76
C ASP A 50 12.88 -23.20 -12.21
N ILE A 51 11.89 -22.38 -12.54
CA ILE A 51 11.71 -21.79 -13.86
C ILE A 51 11.74 -20.29 -13.67
N ARG A 52 12.69 -19.64 -14.35
CA ARG A 52 12.81 -18.19 -14.43
C ARG A 52 12.36 -17.73 -15.80
N VAL A 53 11.68 -16.59 -15.83
CA VAL A 53 11.18 -16.00 -17.07
C VAL A 53 11.81 -14.63 -17.24
N LYS A 54 12.27 -14.33 -18.45
CA LYS A 54 12.77 -13.01 -18.83
C LYS A 54 12.02 -12.49 -20.04
N ILE A 55 11.44 -11.30 -19.91
CA ILE A 55 10.73 -10.64 -21.01
C ILE A 55 11.66 -9.63 -21.66
N ASP A 56 11.88 -9.78 -22.96
CA ASP A 56 12.61 -8.78 -23.73
C ASP A 56 11.74 -7.53 -23.92
N ARG A 57 12.21 -6.39 -23.41
CA ARG A 57 11.45 -5.12 -23.43
C ARG A 57 11.23 -4.55 -24.83
N LYS A 58 12.03 -4.95 -25.83
CA LYS A 58 11.89 -4.45 -27.21
C LYS A 58 10.95 -5.30 -28.03
N THR A 59 11.01 -6.61 -27.82
CA THR A 59 10.26 -7.58 -28.65
C THR A 59 9.00 -8.12 -27.97
N GLY A 60 8.89 -7.99 -26.64
CA GLY A 60 7.80 -8.55 -25.84
C GLY A 60 7.88 -10.07 -25.68
N VAL A 61 8.90 -10.72 -26.22
CA VAL A 61 9.05 -12.18 -26.19
C VAL A 61 9.56 -12.62 -24.83
N ALA A 62 8.83 -13.54 -24.19
CA ALA A 62 9.22 -14.17 -22.94
C ALA A 62 10.09 -15.40 -23.20
N ARG A 63 11.29 -15.43 -22.62
CA ARG A 63 12.19 -16.59 -22.59
C ARG A 63 12.05 -17.32 -21.27
N PHE A 64 11.92 -18.63 -21.33
CA PHE A 64 11.75 -19.50 -20.16
C PHE A 64 13.03 -20.29 -19.96
N THR A 65 13.60 -20.21 -18.76
CA THR A 65 14.85 -20.87 -18.42
C THR A 65 14.64 -21.70 -17.17
N ARG A 66 14.89 -23.00 -17.27
CA ARG A 66 14.97 -23.88 -16.11
C ARG A 66 16.34 -23.69 -15.46
N VAL A 67 16.36 -23.34 -14.19
CA VAL A 67 17.59 -23.20 -13.41
C VAL A 67 17.73 -24.40 -12.50
N ARG A 68 18.94 -24.96 -12.43
CA ARG A 68 19.31 -26.01 -11.50
C ARG A 68 20.55 -25.60 -10.73
N THR A 69 20.48 -25.65 -9.41
CA THR A 69 21.57 -25.22 -8.51
C THR A 69 22.45 -26.41 -8.16
N VAL A 70 23.77 -26.24 -8.19
CA VAL A 70 24.73 -27.27 -7.80
C VAL A 70 24.85 -27.30 -6.27
N VAL A 71 24.55 -28.43 -5.65
CA VAL A 71 24.63 -28.63 -4.20
C VAL A 71 25.52 -29.84 -3.84
N GLU A 72 25.88 -29.97 -2.57
CA GLU A 72 26.59 -31.14 -2.05
C GLU A 72 25.69 -32.39 -2.07
N ASP A 73 26.29 -33.58 -2.22
CA ASP A 73 25.57 -34.85 -2.42
C ASP A 73 24.57 -35.17 -1.28
N ASP A 74 24.89 -34.73 -0.07
CA ASP A 74 24.16 -34.91 1.17
C ASP A 74 23.15 -33.78 1.48
N ALA A 75 23.15 -32.71 0.67
CA ALA A 75 22.27 -31.55 0.83
C ALA A 75 21.16 -31.44 -0.25
N VAL A 76 21.01 -32.46 -1.11
CA VAL A 76 19.97 -32.48 -2.16
C VAL A 76 18.59 -32.66 -1.53
N GLU A 77 17.77 -31.61 -1.56
CA GLU A 77 16.38 -31.65 -1.13
C GLU A 77 15.43 -31.77 -2.32
N ASN A 78 15.75 -31.14 -3.46
CA ASN A 78 14.90 -31.12 -4.64
C ASN A 78 15.59 -31.63 -5.91
N TYR A 79 15.37 -32.89 -6.26
CA TYR A 79 15.93 -33.54 -7.46
C TYR A 79 15.59 -32.86 -8.80
N GLN A 80 14.60 -31.96 -8.86
CA GLN A 80 14.24 -31.25 -10.10
C GLN A 80 14.90 -29.88 -10.22
N ALA A 81 15.20 -29.23 -9.09
CA ALA A 81 15.80 -27.89 -9.01
C ALA A 81 17.28 -27.92 -8.59
N GLU A 82 17.79 -29.05 -8.11
CA GLU A 82 19.15 -29.20 -7.64
C GLU A 82 19.87 -30.33 -8.39
N MET A 83 21.20 -30.22 -8.47
CA MET A 83 22.05 -31.28 -9.00
C MET A 83 23.32 -31.41 -8.19
N THR A 84 23.88 -32.61 -8.15
CA THR A 84 25.17 -32.83 -7.50
C THR A 84 26.32 -32.30 -8.34
N VAL A 85 27.48 -32.06 -7.74
CA VAL A 85 28.71 -31.69 -8.46
C VAL A 85 29.06 -32.74 -9.53
N ALA A 86 28.82 -34.03 -9.24
CA ALA A 86 29.05 -35.11 -10.18
C ALA A 86 28.13 -35.04 -11.41
N GLN A 87 26.86 -34.69 -11.22
CA GLN A 87 25.89 -34.50 -12.31
C GLN A 87 26.18 -33.21 -13.09
N ALA A 88 26.55 -32.13 -12.39
CA ALA A 88 26.88 -30.84 -12.99
C ALA A 88 28.08 -30.90 -13.94
N ARG A 89 29.05 -31.80 -13.67
CA ARG A 89 30.25 -31.99 -14.52
C ARG A 89 29.92 -32.41 -15.96
N GLN A 90 28.73 -32.98 -16.19
CA GLN A 90 28.28 -33.35 -17.54
C GLN A 90 27.86 -32.14 -18.37
N TYR A 91 27.49 -31.03 -17.72
CA TYR A 91 26.90 -29.85 -18.34
C TYR A 91 27.80 -28.61 -18.24
N MET A 92 28.69 -28.56 -17.24
CA MET A 92 29.57 -27.41 -16.98
C MET A 92 31.04 -27.86 -16.83
N PRO A 93 32.00 -27.15 -17.43
CA PRO A 93 33.42 -27.40 -17.20
C PRO A 93 33.83 -26.79 -15.84
N ASP A 94 34.01 -27.65 -14.83
CA ASP A 94 34.39 -27.33 -13.44
C ASP A 94 33.29 -26.69 -12.55
N PRO A 95 32.20 -27.43 -12.25
CA PRO A 95 31.12 -26.94 -11.40
C PRO A 95 31.54 -26.91 -9.92
N LYS A 96 31.19 -25.82 -9.24
CA LYS A 96 31.34 -25.65 -7.80
C LYS A 96 29.97 -25.65 -7.13
N VAL A 97 29.95 -25.99 -5.84
CA VAL A 97 28.76 -25.85 -5.01
C VAL A 97 28.32 -24.38 -5.03
N GLY A 98 27.05 -24.14 -5.34
CA GLY A 98 26.47 -22.81 -5.51
C GLY A 98 26.39 -22.32 -6.96
N ASP A 99 26.97 -23.02 -7.94
CA ASP A 99 26.82 -22.65 -9.35
C ASP A 99 25.40 -22.93 -9.85
N GLU A 100 24.92 -22.12 -10.79
CA GLU A 100 23.62 -22.27 -11.42
C GLU A 100 23.78 -22.75 -12.88
N PHE A 101 23.17 -23.88 -13.21
CA PHE A 101 23.01 -24.34 -14.59
C PHE A 101 21.65 -23.92 -15.13
N ALA A 102 21.65 -23.18 -16.23
CA ALA A 102 20.46 -22.59 -16.82
C ALA A 102 20.20 -23.18 -18.22
N GLU A 103 19.05 -23.83 -18.42
CA GLU A 103 18.65 -24.46 -19.67
C GLU A 103 17.38 -23.81 -20.22
N GLU A 104 17.40 -23.41 -21.49
CA GLU A 104 16.22 -22.83 -22.13
C GLU A 104 15.17 -23.92 -22.39
N VAL A 105 13.98 -23.72 -21.85
CA VAL A 105 12.86 -24.64 -22.05
C VAL A 105 11.91 -24.08 -23.11
N PRO A 106 11.22 -24.95 -23.87
CA PRO A 106 10.24 -24.48 -24.84
C PRO A 106 9.22 -23.53 -24.19
N PRO A 107 8.77 -22.48 -24.88
CA PRO A 107 7.74 -21.62 -24.32
C PRO A 107 6.44 -22.44 -24.15
N VAL A 108 5.86 -22.40 -22.95
CA VAL A 108 4.53 -22.98 -22.73
C VAL A 108 3.53 -22.18 -23.56
N GLU A 109 2.65 -22.87 -24.28
CA GLU A 109 1.46 -22.24 -24.87
C GLU A 109 0.51 -21.78 -23.75
N LEU A 110 0.82 -20.61 -23.18
CA LEU A 110 0.02 -19.98 -22.15
C LEU A 110 -1.20 -19.26 -22.75
N GLY A 111 -1.28 -19.14 -24.07
CA GLY A 111 -2.45 -18.66 -24.82
C GLY A 111 -3.16 -17.49 -24.15
N ARG A 112 -4.44 -17.68 -23.80
CA ARG A 112 -5.30 -16.70 -23.12
C ARG A 112 -4.96 -16.50 -21.63
N ILE A 113 -4.38 -17.51 -20.98
CA ILE A 113 -4.09 -17.51 -19.54
C ILE A 113 -2.97 -16.50 -19.24
N ALA A 114 -1.94 -16.41 -20.09
CA ALA A 114 -0.89 -15.40 -19.97
C ALA A 114 -1.44 -13.97 -20.01
N ALA A 115 -2.34 -13.67 -20.96
CA ALA A 115 -2.92 -12.33 -21.08
C ALA A 115 -3.80 -11.96 -19.86
N GLN A 116 -4.60 -12.90 -19.35
CA GLN A 116 -5.41 -12.68 -18.16
C GLN A 116 -4.56 -12.51 -16.90
N SER A 117 -3.54 -13.36 -16.75
CA SER A 117 -2.59 -13.30 -15.65
C SER A 117 -1.82 -11.98 -15.66
N ALA A 118 -1.31 -11.54 -16.81
CA ALA A 118 -0.62 -10.27 -16.94
C ALA A 118 -1.53 -9.09 -16.59
N LYS A 119 -2.78 -9.06 -17.07
CA LYS A 119 -3.77 -8.04 -16.67
C LYS A 119 -3.98 -8.02 -15.16
N GLN A 120 -4.08 -9.19 -14.52
CA GLN A 120 -4.27 -9.30 -13.08
C GLN A 120 -3.05 -8.77 -12.31
N VAL A 121 -1.84 -9.09 -12.76
CA VAL A 121 -0.58 -8.61 -12.18
C VAL A 121 -0.47 -7.09 -12.30
N ILE A 122 -0.79 -6.52 -13.46
CA ILE A 122 -0.79 -5.07 -13.68
C ILE A 122 -1.75 -4.42 -12.68
N LEU A 123 -3.00 -4.89 -12.59
CA LEU A 123 -3.98 -4.36 -11.65
C LEU A 123 -3.54 -4.51 -10.19
N GLN A 124 -2.87 -5.61 -9.85
CA GLN A 124 -2.33 -5.84 -8.51
C GLN A 124 -1.21 -4.83 -8.18
N LYS A 125 -0.25 -4.64 -9.09
CA LYS A 125 0.85 -3.68 -8.90
C LYS A 125 0.36 -2.24 -8.85
N VAL A 126 -0.65 -1.90 -9.65
CA VAL A 126 -1.32 -0.59 -9.56
C VAL A 126 -1.94 -0.39 -8.18
N ARG A 127 -2.68 -1.38 -7.66
CA ARG A 127 -3.27 -1.31 -6.31
C ARG A 127 -2.21 -1.26 -5.22
N GLU A 128 -1.10 -1.99 -5.35
CA GLU A 128 0.02 -1.93 -4.39
C GLU A 128 0.64 -0.53 -4.34
N ALA A 129 0.90 0.07 -5.51
CA ALA A 129 1.45 1.41 -5.59
C ALA A 129 0.48 2.48 -5.05
N GLU A 130 -0.83 2.36 -5.36
CA GLU A 130 -1.84 3.26 -4.80
C GLU A 130 -1.92 3.15 -3.28
N ARG A 131 -1.84 1.93 -2.72
CA ARG A 131 -1.81 1.69 -1.28
C ARG A 131 -0.57 2.29 -0.61
N GLU A 132 0.61 2.11 -1.19
CA GLU A 132 1.84 2.65 -0.62
C GLU A 132 1.82 4.19 -0.62
N ARG A 133 1.37 4.81 -1.72
CA ARG A 133 1.20 6.26 -1.76
C ARG A 133 0.21 6.79 -0.75
N GLN A 134 -0.91 6.11 -0.58
CA GLN A 134 -1.89 6.48 0.43
C GLN A 134 -1.24 6.44 1.83
N TYR A 135 -0.46 5.41 2.14
CA TYR A 135 0.28 5.36 3.41
C TYR A 135 1.24 6.53 3.56
N ASP A 136 2.07 6.79 2.54
CA ASP A 136 3.07 7.85 2.58
C ASP A 136 2.46 9.25 2.70
N GLU A 137 1.27 9.47 2.15
CA GLU A 137 0.56 10.75 2.27
C GLU A 137 0.01 10.98 3.69
N PHE A 138 -0.48 9.93 4.35
CA PHE A 138 -1.16 10.07 5.64
C PHE A 138 -0.29 9.79 6.86
N LYS A 139 0.86 9.11 6.71
CA LYS A 139 1.78 8.82 7.83
C LYS A 139 2.28 10.10 8.51
N ASP A 140 2.57 11.14 7.73
CA ASP A 140 3.10 12.42 8.23
C ASP A 140 1.97 13.36 8.69
N ARG A 141 0.71 13.00 8.43
CA ARG A 141 -0.49 13.76 8.82
C ARG A 141 -1.14 13.23 10.11
N VAL A 142 -0.54 12.21 10.75
CA VAL A 142 -0.98 11.76 12.08
C VAL A 142 -0.94 12.93 13.05
N GLY A 143 -2.00 13.11 13.83
CA GLY A 143 -2.13 14.26 14.73
C GLY A 143 -2.82 15.47 14.12
N THR A 144 -3.28 15.41 12.86
CA THR A 144 -4.00 16.52 12.22
C THR A 144 -5.49 16.23 12.05
N ILE A 145 -6.28 17.30 11.90
CA ILE A 145 -7.71 17.20 11.55
C ILE A 145 -7.87 17.19 10.04
N ILE A 146 -8.73 16.29 9.57
CA ILE A 146 -9.14 16.23 8.18
C ILE A 146 -10.66 16.31 8.06
N ASN A 147 -11.10 16.84 6.93
CA ASN A 147 -12.51 16.79 6.53
C ASN A 147 -12.72 15.52 5.70
N GLY A 148 -13.77 14.78 6.01
CA GLY A 148 -14.19 13.62 5.24
C GLY A 148 -15.71 13.58 5.07
N VAL A 149 -16.17 12.58 4.31
CA VAL A 149 -17.59 12.32 4.07
C VAL A 149 -17.92 10.93 4.58
N VAL A 150 -18.94 10.80 5.42
CA VAL A 150 -19.41 9.51 5.90
C VAL A 150 -19.93 8.71 4.71
N LYS A 151 -19.35 7.54 4.44
CA LYS A 151 -19.77 6.69 3.32
C LYS A 151 -20.82 5.68 3.75
N ARG A 152 -20.53 4.95 4.84
CA ARG A 152 -21.40 3.90 5.39
C ARG A 152 -21.02 3.55 6.83
N GLU A 153 -21.93 2.90 7.54
CA GLU A 153 -21.69 2.32 8.87
C GLU A 153 -21.67 0.78 8.75
N GLU A 154 -20.60 0.15 9.24
CA GLU A 154 -20.38 -1.29 9.21
C GLU A 154 -20.09 -1.80 10.62
N TYR A 155 -20.94 -2.69 11.14
CA TYR A 155 -20.77 -3.30 12.48
C TYR A 155 -20.51 -2.28 13.61
N GLY A 156 -21.07 -1.07 13.48
CA GLY A 156 -20.92 0.04 14.43
C GLY A 156 -19.68 0.92 14.22
N ASN A 157 -18.80 0.58 13.27
CA ASN A 157 -17.72 1.43 12.78
C ASN A 157 -18.21 2.27 11.62
N ILE A 158 -17.69 3.49 11.50
CA ILE A 158 -18.06 4.40 10.42
C ILE A 158 -16.91 4.45 9.43
N ILE A 159 -17.21 4.17 8.16
CA ILE A 159 -16.28 4.33 7.06
C ILE A 159 -16.42 5.74 6.51
N VAL A 160 -15.32 6.49 6.57
CA VAL A 160 -15.25 7.88 6.12
C VAL A 160 -14.39 7.92 4.86
N ASP A 161 -14.92 8.52 3.81
CA ASP A 161 -14.18 8.85 2.61
C ASP A 161 -13.38 10.14 2.85
N ILE A 162 -12.07 10.05 2.63
CA ILE A 162 -11.12 11.16 2.80
C ILE A 162 -10.55 11.63 1.45
N GLY A 163 -11.23 11.30 0.35
CA GLY A 163 -10.92 11.69 -1.02
C GLY A 163 -9.96 10.74 -1.73
N ARG A 164 -8.81 10.44 -1.11
CA ARG A 164 -7.79 9.53 -1.67
C ARG A 164 -7.81 8.11 -1.10
N GLY A 165 -8.80 7.80 -0.26
CA GLY A 165 -9.01 6.47 0.28
C GLY A 165 -10.09 6.44 1.35
N GLU A 166 -10.27 5.27 1.96
CA GLU A 166 -11.20 5.07 3.07
C GLU A 166 -10.45 5.08 4.40
N ALA A 167 -11.05 5.70 5.40
CA ALA A 167 -10.57 5.71 6.77
C ALA A 167 -11.68 5.21 7.70
N VAL A 168 -11.28 4.63 8.83
CA VAL A 168 -12.20 4.00 9.77
C VAL A 168 -12.27 4.78 11.07
N LEU A 169 -13.48 5.20 11.42
CA LEU A 169 -13.82 5.73 12.74
C LEU A 169 -14.45 4.59 13.55
N ARG A 170 -13.71 4.06 14.52
CA ARG A 170 -14.16 2.92 15.31
C ARG A 170 -15.30 3.30 16.25
N ARG A 171 -16.11 2.31 16.66
CA ARG A 171 -17.22 2.50 17.59
C ARG A 171 -16.82 3.17 18.93
N ASN A 172 -15.63 2.88 19.44
CA ASN A 172 -15.10 3.47 20.68
C ASN A 172 -14.51 4.88 20.48
N GLU A 173 -14.29 5.29 19.23
CA GLU A 173 -13.69 6.57 18.86
C GLU A 173 -14.73 7.58 18.30
N LYS A 174 -16.01 7.18 18.22
CA LYS A 174 -17.14 8.04 17.83
C LYS A 174 -17.83 8.65 19.04
N ILE A 175 -18.38 9.86 18.88
CA ILE A 175 -19.14 10.51 19.94
C ILE A 175 -20.57 9.95 19.91
N GLY A 176 -20.99 9.27 20.98
CA GLY A 176 -22.23 8.50 20.99
C GLY A 176 -23.53 9.31 20.80
N ARG A 177 -23.50 10.62 21.05
CA ARG A 177 -24.65 11.52 20.87
C ARG A 177 -24.74 12.14 19.47
N GLU A 178 -23.72 11.97 18.64
CA GLU A 178 -23.73 12.50 17.27
C GLU A 178 -24.42 11.52 16.32
N SER A 179 -25.16 12.07 15.36
CA SER A 179 -25.73 11.31 14.26
C SER A 179 -24.72 11.26 13.12
N TYR A 180 -24.49 10.07 12.57
CA TYR A 180 -23.63 9.86 11.40
C TYR A 180 -24.47 9.22 10.31
N ARG A 181 -24.87 9.99 9.31
CA ARG A 181 -25.63 9.48 8.15
C ARG A 181 -24.71 9.40 6.93
N PRO A 182 -24.97 8.48 6.00
CA PRO A 182 -24.29 8.48 4.70
C PRO A 182 -24.39 9.86 4.04
N ASN A 183 -23.28 10.33 3.48
CA ASN A 183 -23.05 11.64 2.87
C ASN A 183 -22.92 12.84 3.83
N ASP A 184 -22.95 12.63 5.15
CA ASP A 184 -22.66 13.71 6.10
C ASP A 184 -21.18 14.10 6.03
N ARG A 185 -20.91 15.42 6.05
CA ARG A 185 -19.55 15.94 6.18
C ARG A 185 -19.13 15.90 7.63
N ILE A 186 -17.94 15.34 7.89
CA ILE A 186 -17.44 15.12 9.23
C ILE A 186 -15.98 15.58 9.33
N ARG A 187 -15.65 16.32 10.38
CA ARG A 187 -14.26 16.62 10.78
C ARG A 187 -13.74 15.48 11.66
N VAL A 188 -12.57 14.95 11.40
CA VAL A 188 -12.04 13.82 12.18
C VAL A 188 -10.55 14.00 12.43
N PHE A 189 -10.08 13.52 13.58
CA PHE A 189 -8.67 13.51 13.92
C PHE A 189 -8.02 12.22 13.41
N ILE A 190 -6.87 12.31 12.74
CA ILE A 190 -6.07 11.13 12.39
C ILE A 190 -5.31 10.69 13.63
N LYS A 191 -5.76 9.60 14.25
CA LYS A 191 -5.15 9.05 15.46
C LYS A 191 -3.93 8.19 15.15
N ASP A 192 -4.02 7.37 14.11
CA ASP A 192 -2.97 6.41 13.76
C ASP A 192 -3.12 5.97 12.30
N VAL A 193 -2.02 5.61 11.64
CA VAL A 193 -1.99 5.09 10.27
C VAL A 193 -1.14 3.84 10.25
N ARG A 194 -1.77 2.69 9.99
CA ARG A 194 -1.10 1.38 10.03
C ARG A 194 -1.01 0.76 8.65
N ARG A 195 0.13 0.12 8.37
CA ARG A 195 0.28 -0.74 7.17
C ARG A 195 -0.37 -2.09 7.47
N GLU A 196 -1.36 -2.48 6.65
CA GLU A 196 -1.90 -3.83 6.68
C GLU A 196 -1.80 -4.50 5.30
N PRO A 197 -1.79 -5.85 5.25
CA PRO A 197 -1.70 -6.60 3.98
C PRO A 197 -2.82 -6.27 2.99
N ARG A 198 -3.98 -5.82 3.48
CA ARG A 198 -5.14 -5.43 2.65
C ARG A 198 -5.15 -3.95 2.24
N GLY A 199 -4.20 -3.14 2.73
CA GLY A 199 -4.17 -1.69 2.53
C GLY A 199 -3.81 -0.94 3.80
N PRO A 200 -3.28 0.29 3.69
CA PRO A 200 -3.09 1.11 4.87
C PRO A 200 -4.45 1.39 5.50
N GLN A 201 -4.56 1.14 6.80
CA GLN A 201 -5.74 1.52 7.57
C GLN A 201 -5.46 2.82 8.30
N ILE A 202 -6.30 3.82 8.03
CA ILE A 202 -6.26 5.13 8.69
C ILE A 202 -7.30 5.11 9.80
N PHE A 203 -6.83 5.15 11.05
CA PHE A 203 -7.68 5.18 12.23
C PHE A 203 -8.01 6.61 12.60
N LEU A 204 -9.30 6.89 12.64
CA LEU A 204 -9.85 8.19 12.98
C LEU A 204 -10.35 8.21 14.42
N SER A 205 -10.37 9.40 15.01
CA SER A 205 -11.00 9.66 16.28
C SER A 205 -11.75 10.98 16.32
N ARG A 206 -12.83 11.00 17.09
CA ARG A 206 -13.53 12.21 17.54
C ARG A 206 -13.57 12.32 19.06
N THR A 207 -13.13 11.29 19.77
CA THR A 207 -13.12 11.23 21.24
C THR A 207 -11.78 11.63 21.84
N ALA A 208 -10.70 11.57 21.07
CA ALA A 208 -9.36 11.99 21.46
C ALA A 208 -9.35 13.44 22.01
N PRO A 209 -8.70 13.70 23.16
CA PRO A 209 -8.50 15.07 23.66
C PRO A 209 -7.78 15.98 22.66
N GLU A 210 -6.83 15.43 21.91
CA GLU A 210 -6.03 16.10 20.88
C GLU A 210 -6.92 16.64 19.75
N PHE A 211 -8.04 15.96 19.44
CA PHE A 211 -9.01 16.47 18.47
C PHE A 211 -9.56 17.83 18.88
N MET A 212 -9.79 18.08 20.18
CA MET A 212 -10.25 19.38 20.65
C MET A 212 -9.14 20.42 20.58
N ALA A 213 -7.92 20.07 20.96
CA ALA A 213 -6.77 20.98 20.88
C ALA A 213 -6.56 21.50 19.45
N GLU A 214 -6.59 20.59 18.47
CA GLU A 214 -6.45 20.95 17.05
C GLU A 214 -7.65 21.73 16.51
N LEU A 215 -8.88 21.49 17.00
CA LEU A 215 -10.03 22.34 16.67
C LEU A 215 -9.83 23.78 17.15
N PHE A 216 -9.37 23.96 18.38
CA PHE A 216 -9.06 25.29 18.94
C PHE A 216 -7.94 25.98 18.17
N LYS A 217 -6.90 25.24 17.77
CA LYS A 217 -5.81 25.77 16.96
C LYS A 217 -6.27 26.28 15.59
N MET A 218 -7.31 25.70 15.00
CA MET A 218 -7.88 26.20 13.74
C MET A 218 -8.79 27.41 13.93
N GLU A 219 -9.47 27.52 15.07
CA GLU A 219 -10.45 28.59 15.33
C GLU A 219 -9.79 29.85 15.93
N VAL A 220 -8.75 29.68 16.75
CA VAL A 220 -8.09 30.75 17.50
C VAL A 220 -6.69 31.02 16.93
N PRO A 221 -6.48 32.14 16.20
CA PRO A 221 -5.20 32.48 15.58
C PRO A 221 -4.05 32.58 16.59
N GLU A 222 -4.31 33.08 17.79
CA GLU A 222 -3.30 33.25 18.84
C GLU A 222 -2.72 31.90 19.32
N ILE A 223 -3.50 30.81 19.22
CA ILE A 223 -3.02 29.45 19.48
C ILE A 223 -2.19 28.93 18.29
N TYR A 224 -2.60 29.27 17.07
CA TYR A 224 -1.86 28.89 15.86
C TYR A 224 -0.47 29.54 15.82
N ASP A 225 -0.39 30.83 16.15
CA ASP A 225 0.86 31.62 16.19
C ASP A 225 1.74 31.29 17.39
N GLY A 226 1.25 30.46 18.33
CA GLY A 226 1.99 30.03 19.52
C GLY A 226 2.09 31.09 20.61
N ILE A 227 1.31 32.17 20.53
CA ILE A 227 1.21 33.20 21.57
C ILE A 227 0.50 32.62 22.80
N ILE A 228 -0.56 31.83 22.55
CA ILE A 228 -1.27 31.07 23.56
C ILE A 228 -0.92 29.59 23.41
N GLU A 229 -0.48 28.95 24.49
CA GLU A 229 -0.21 27.51 24.53
C GLU A 229 -1.30 26.77 25.31
N ILE A 230 -1.80 25.67 24.73
CA ILE A 230 -2.68 24.73 25.41
C ILE A 230 -1.85 23.81 26.30
N LYS A 231 -1.92 23.98 27.63
CA LYS A 231 -1.18 23.17 28.61
C LYS A 231 -1.81 21.81 28.89
N ALA A 232 -3.14 21.74 28.89
CA ALA A 232 -3.85 20.50 29.14
C ALA A 232 -5.26 20.52 28.56
N VAL A 233 -5.72 19.37 28.11
CA VAL A 233 -7.11 19.15 27.69
C VAL A 233 -7.65 17.93 28.42
N ALA A 234 -8.78 18.11 29.11
CA ALA A 234 -9.52 17.04 29.75
C ALA A 234 -10.95 17.01 29.18
N ARG A 235 -11.35 15.89 28.60
CA ARG A 235 -12.60 15.79 27.84
C ARG A 235 -13.37 14.53 28.19
N ASP A 236 -14.67 14.71 28.38
CA ASP A 236 -15.68 13.66 28.35
C ASP A 236 -16.48 13.80 27.04
N PRO A 237 -16.16 12.99 26.01
CA PRO A 237 -16.65 13.21 24.65
C PRO A 237 -18.18 13.20 24.54
N GLY A 238 -18.76 14.30 24.05
CA GLY A 238 -20.21 14.47 23.92
C GLY A 238 -20.92 14.97 25.18
N SER A 239 -20.19 15.28 26.25
CA SER A 239 -20.74 15.87 27.47
C SER A 239 -20.04 17.18 27.86
N ARG A 240 -18.82 17.10 28.38
CA ARG A 240 -18.10 18.24 28.97
C ARG A 240 -16.63 18.21 28.61
N ALA A 241 -16.02 19.38 28.57
CA ALA A 241 -14.58 19.51 28.40
C ALA A 241 -14.03 20.65 29.24
N LYS A 242 -12.77 20.53 29.62
CA LYS A 242 -11.96 21.58 30.25
C LYS A 242 -10.65 21.68 29.50
N ILE A 243 -10.24 22.91 29.25
CA ILE A 243 -8.97 23.25 28.62
C ILE A 243 -8.22 24.22 29.51
N ALA A 244 -6.92 24.02 29.66
CA ALA A 244 -6.02 24.92 30.35
C ALA A 244 -5.10 25.57 29.32
N VAL A 245 -5.10 26.89 29.27
CA VAL A 245 -4.31 27.70 28.33
C VAL A 245 -3.45 28.69 29.11
N VAL A 246 -2.29 29.04 28.55
CA VAL A 246 -1.43 30.11 29.06
C VAL A 246 -1.05 31.02 27.90
N SER A 247 -1.04 32.33 28.13
CA SER A 247 -0.47 33.29 27.18
C SER A 247 0.96 33.61 27.59
N TYR A 248 1.86 33.70 26.60
CA TYR A 248 3.20 34.26 26.80
C TYR A 248 3.27 35.77 26.59
N ASP A 249 2.19 36.36 26.07
CA ASP A 249 2.01 37.80 25.93
C ASP A 249 1.06 38.32 27.02
N ASN A 250 1.57 39.22 27.86
CA ASN A 250 0.81 39.84 28.95
C ASN A 250 -0.30 40.78 28.47
N SER A 251 -0.28 41.20 27.20
CA SER A 251 -1.31 42.05 26.61
C SER A 251 -2.56 41.28 26.15
N ILE A 252 -2.49 39.95 26.10
CA ILE A 252 -3.55 39.08 25.60
C ILE A 252 -4.12 38.25 26.74
N ASP A 253 -5.43 38.36 26.97
CA ASP A 253 -6.16 37.46 27.87
C ASP A 253 -6.41 36.12 27.15
N PRO A 254 -5.81 35.00 27.59
CA PRO A 254 -5.93 33.72 26.90
C PRO A 254 -7.35 33.16 26.96
N VAL A 255 -8.15 33.50 27.98
CA VAL A 255 -9.55 33.03 28.04
C VAL A 255 -10.41 33.85 27.10
N GLY A 256 -10.28 35.17 27.13
CA GLY A 256 -10.97 36.08 26.21
C GLY A 256 -10.72 35.75 24.74
N ALA A 257 -9.46 35.51 24.36
CA ALA A 257 -9.09 35.12 22.99
C ALA A 257 -9.71 33.78 22.58
N CYS A 258 -9.67 32.77 23.46
CA CYS A 258 -10.25 31.44 23.16
C CYS A 258 -11.78 31.42 23.06
N VAL A 259 -12.48 32.37 23.70
CA VAL A 259 -13.95 32.42 23.73
C VAL A 259 -14.51 33.32 22.62
N GLY A 260 -13.75 34.33 22.19
CA GLY A 260 -14.21 35.28 21.17
C GLY A 260 -15.42 36.11 21.60
N MET A 261 -16.03 36.83 20.65
CA MET A 261 -17.18 37.68 20.94
C MET A 261 -18.43 36.85 21.19
N ARG A 262 -18.85 36.76 22.47
CA ARG A 262 -20.04 36.02 22.95
C ARG A 262 -19.94 34.49 22.82
N GLY A 263 -18.73 33.90 22.80
CA GLY A 263 -18.59 32.46 22.64
C GLY A 263 -18.84 31.97 21.22
N SER A 264 -18.54 32.82 20.22
CA SER A 264 -18.72 32.57 18.80
C SER A 264 -17.73 31.54 18.25
#